data_AF-A0A951F8P9-F1
#
_entry.id   AF-A0A951F8P9-F1
#
_cell.length_a   1.000
_cell.length_b   1.000
_cell.length_c   1.000
_cell.angle_alpha   90.00
_cell.angle_beta   90.00
_cell.angle_gamma   90.00
#
_symmetry.space_group_name_H-M   'P 1'
#
loop_
_entity.id
_entity.type
_entity.pdbx_description
1 polymer ?
#
loop_
_entity_poly.entity_id
_entity_poly.type
_entity_poly.pdbx_seq_one_letter_code
_entity_poly.pdbx_strand_id
1 'polypeptide(L)'
;MNIESKVSGHWTDEQLVGHLYGVGPGDGHLDACASCLARLSAMRSRREAVEKNSALAEDGDFEFLASQRRRIYRRISQPAPWWQVAQLKRWASAAAGLLVFAGGLLFIESHHHPQPPAPAISDAQLAQDVGRMAEDSEPPPTAPLQALFEE
;
A
#
# COMPACT_ATOMS: atom_id res chain seq x y z
N MET A 1 -28.21 20.68 2.69
CA MET A 1 -27.18 21.43 3.45
C MET A 1 -27.70 22.86 3.62
N ASN A 2 -28.25 23.18 4.80
CA ASN A 2 -28.70 24.54 5.12
C ASN A 2 -27.50 25.34 5.61
N ILE A 3 -26.95 26.21 4.77
CA ILE A 3 -25.98 27.22 5.21
C ILE A 3 -26.81 28.46 5.54
N GLU A 4 -27.42 28.46 6.73
CA GLU A 4 -28.03 29.65 7.31
C GLU A 4 -26.94 30.45 8.02
N SER A 5 -26.34 31.41 7.31
CA SER A 5 -25.50 32.41 7.95
C SER A 5 -25.86 33.81 7.43
N LYS A 6 -27.06 34.29 7.80
CA LYS A 6 -27.44 35.71 7.72
C LYS A 6 -26.71 36.53 8.80
N VAL A 7 -25.39 36.40 8.90
CA VAL A 7 -24.57 36.97 10.01
C VAL A 7 -24.64 38.50 10.05
N SER A 8 -25.06 39.15 8.97
CA SER A 8 -25.17 40.60 8.84
C SER A 8 -26.52 41.08 8.32
N GLY A 9 -27.54 40.21 8.30
CA GLY A 9 -28.82 40.51 7.65
C GLY A 9 -28.74 40.59 6.12
N HIS A 10 -27.59 40.27 5.52
CA HIS A 10 -27.38 40.15 4.08
C HIS A 10 -27.19 38.69 3.69
N TRP A 11 -27.46 38.38 2.42
CA TRP A 11 -27.06 37.10 1.83
C TRP A 11 -25.53 36.97 1.74
N THR A 12 -25.06 35.75 1.95
CA THR A 12 -23.66 35.38 1.70
C THR A 12 -23.37 35.34 0.20
N ASP A 13 -22.09 35.33 -0.17
CA ASP A 13 -21.71 35.17 -1.58
C ASP A 13 -22.19 33.83 -2.14
N GLU A 14 -22.18 32.75 -1.35
CA GLU A 14 -22.67 31.43 -1.76
C GLU A 14 -24.18 31.44 -2.03
N GLN A 15 -24.95 32.16 -1.22
CA GLN A 15 -26.40 32.30 -1.42
C GLN A 15 -26.72 33.14 -2.67
N LEU A 16 -25.98 34.23 -2.90
CA LEU A 16 -26.10 35.04 -4.11
C LEU A 16 -25.72 34.23 -5.37
N VAL A 17 -24.63 33.47 -5.32
CA VAL A 17 -24.21 32.57 -6.40
C VAL A 17 -25.24 31.47 -6.62
N GLY A 18 -25.76 30.85 -5.56
CA GLY A 18 -26.82 29.85 -5.66
C GLY A 18 -28.06 30.43 -6.34
N HIS A 19 -28.48 31.64 -5.95
CA HIS A 19 -29.62 32.31 -6.57
C HIS A 19 -29.35 32.66 -8.04
N LEU A 20 -28.14 33.08 -8.39
CA LEU A 20 -27.71 33.32 -9.78
C LEU A 20 -27.87 32.07 -10.67
N TYR A 21 -27.70 30.87 -10.10
CA TYR A 21 -27.87 29.59 -10.80
C TYR A 21 -29.22 28.90 -10.54
N GLY A 22 -30.18 29.59 -9.91
CA GLY A 22 -31.53 29.04 -9.66
C GLY A 22 -31.61 27.99 -8.55
N VAL A 23 -30.55 27.80 -7.77
CA VAL A 23 -30.49 26.86 -6.62
C VAL A 23 -30.50 27.58 -5.26
N GLY A 24 -30.65 28.91 -5.26
CA GLY A 24 -30.64 29.74 -4.07
C GLY A 24 -32.01 29.88 -3.39
N PRO A 25 -32.04 30.48 -2.19
CA PRO A 25 -33.28 30.72 -1.45
C PRO A 25 -34.23 31.68 -2.20
N GLY A 26 -35.54 31.42 -2.11
CA GLY A 26 -36.62 32.20 -2.71
C GLY A 26 -37.35 33.11 -1.72
N ASP A 27 -36.66 33.61 -0.68
CA ASP A 27 -37.25 34.33 0.46
C ASP A 27 -37.58 35.82 0.18
N GLY A 28 -37.50 36.27 -1.08
CA GLY A 28 -37.78 37.65 -1.48
C GLY A 28 -36.79 38.69 -0.96
N HIS A 29 -35.65 38.28 -0.39
CA HIS A 29 -34.68 39.19 0.22
C HIS A 29 -34.14 40.26 -0.75
N LEU A 30 -34.01 39.93 -2.03
CA LEU A 30 -33.53 40.85 -3.07
C LEU A 30 -34.47 42.03 -3.32
N ASP A 31 -35.77 41.88 -3.04
CA ASP A 31 -36.76 42.95 -3.17
C ASP A 31 -36.65 43.95 -1.99
N ALA A 32 -36.22 43.47 -0.83
CA ALA A 32 -36.07 44.27 0.38
C ALA A 32 -34.65 44.84 0.58
N CYS A 33 -33.62 44.27 -0.06
CA CYS A 33 -32.22 44.59 0.21
C CYS A 33 -31.46 45.10 -1.03
N ALA A 34 -31.38 46.43 -1.17
CA ALA A 34 -30.70 47.08 -2.29
C ALA A 34 -29.21 46.75 -2.40
N SER A 35 -28.50 46.51 -1.27
CA SER A 35 -27.08 46.17 -1.30
C SER A 35 -26.83 44.75 -1.87
N CYS A 36 -27.67 43.78 -1.51
CA CYS A 36 -27.63 42.44 -2.08
C CYS A 36 -28.01 42.44 -3.57
N LEU A 37 -29.00 43.26 -3.96
CA LEU A 37 -29.36 43.45 -5.36
C LEU A 37 -28.20 44.04 -6.17
N ALA A 38 -27.50 45.05 -5.64
CA ALA A 38 -26.34 45.64 -6.29
C ALA A 38 -25.16 44.66 -6.41
N ARG A 39 -24.92 43.82 -5.40
CA ARG A 39 -23.92 42.74 -5.48
C ARG A 39 -24.28 41.71 -6.55
N LEU A 40 -25.55 41.32 -6.63
CA LEU A 40 -26.03 40.37 -7.63
C LEU A 40 -25.92 40.93 -9.05
N SER A 41 -26.28 42.21 -9.27
CA SER A 41 -26.17 42.84 -10.58
C SER A 41 -24.71 42.97 -11.03
N ALA A 42 -23.78 43.24 -10.11
CA ALA A 42 -22.35 43.23 -10.40
C ALA A 42 -21.81 41.82 -10.74
N MET A 43 -22.34 40.76 -10.11
CA MET A 43 -22.00 39.39 -10.48
C MET A 43 -22.54 39.02 -11.88
N ARG A 44 -23.77 39.44 -12.21
CA ARG A 44 -24.37 39.25 -13.54
C ARG A 44 -23.58 39.95 -14.64
N SER A 45 -23.22 41.22 -14.45
CA SER A 45 -22.45 41.97 -15.44
C SER A 45 -21.06 41.39 -15.68
N ARG A 46 -20.38 40.91 -14.63
CA ARG A 46 -19.11 40.18 -14.77
C ARG A 46 -19.28 38.89 -15.56
N ARG A 47 -20.35 38.14 -15.31
CA ARG A 47 -20.65 36.91 -16.04
C ARG A 47 -20.91 37.19 -17.51
N GLU A 48 -21.76 38.17 -17.83
CA GLU A 48 -22.03 38.59 -19.21
C GLU A 48 -20.75 39.03 -19.94
N ALA A 49 -19.84 39.72 -19.25
CA ALA A 49 -18.55 40.10 -19.82
C ALA A 49 -17.68 38.86 -20.14
N VAL A 50 -17.66 37.86 -19.26
CA VAL A 50 -16.93 36.60 -19.49
C VAL A 50 -17.57 35.80 -20.62
N GLU A 51 -18.89 35.69 -20.66
CA GLU A 51 -19.63 34.98 -21.71
C GLU A 51 -19.40 35.68 -23.06
N LYS A 52 -19.47 37.00 -23.13
CA LYS A 52 -19.19 37.76 -24.36
C LYS A 52 -17.75 37.57 -24.85
N ASN A 53 -16.78 37.54 -23.92
CA ASN A 53 -15.39 37.29 -24.27
C ASN A 53 -15.16 35.83 -24.71
N SER A 54 -15.91 34.88 -24.15
CA SER A 54 -15.84 33.46 -24.51
C SER A 54 -16.55 33.16 -25.82
N ALA A 55 -17.66 33.84 -26.12
CA ALA A 55 -18.42 33.69 -27.35
C ALA A 55 -17.59 34.09 -28.59
N LEU A 56 -16.64 35.01 -28.44
CA LEU A 56 -15.68 35.36 -29.50
C LEU A 56 -14.64 34.25 -29.77
N ALA A 57 -14.51 33.29 -28.86
CA ALA A 57 -13.70 32.08 -29.03
C ALA A 57 -14.54 30.85 -29.46
N GLU A 58 -15.88 30.98 -29.54
CA GLU A 58 -16.84 29.90 -29.82
C GLU A 58 -17.31 29.85 -31.29
N ASP A 59 -16.43 30.12 -32.24
CA ASP A 59 -16.42 29.22 -33.40
C ASP A 59 -15.80 27.91 -32.90
N GLY A 60 -16.62 27.15 -32.16
CA GLY A 60 -16.21 25.93 -31.47
C GLY A 60 -15.66 24.94 -32.47
N ASP A 61 -14.34 24.97 -32.65
CA ASP A 61 -13.63 24.06 -33.52
C ASP A 61 -13.89 22.65 -33.01
N PHE A 62 -14.81 21.97 -33.68
CA PHE A 62 -15.20 20.60 -33.36
C PHE A 62 -13.97 19.70 -33.29
N GLU A 63 -12.92 20.01 -34.07
CA GLU A 63 -11.66 19.30 -34.05
C GLU A 63 -10.90 19.52 -32.73
N PHE A 64 -10.92 20.74 -32.17
CA PHE A 64 -10.35 21.01 -30.85
C PHE A 64 -11.03 20.18 -29.76
N LEU A 65 -12.36 20.17 -29.70
CA LEU A 65 -13.11 19.38 -28.72
C LEU A 65 -12.92 17.87 -28.93
N ALA A 66 -12.90 17.41 -30.18
CA ALA A 66 -12.61 16.02 -30.51
C ALA A 66 -11.18 15.62 -30.12
N SER A 67 -10.21 16.53 -30.27
CA SER A 67 -8.81 16.31 -29.84
C SER A 67 -8.70 16.25 -28.31
N GLN A 68 -9.43 17.10 -27.59
CA GLN A 68 -9.48 17.12 -26.13
C GLN A 68 -10.09 15.83 -25.60
N ARG A 69 -11.20 15.39 -26.21
CA ARG A 69 -11.85 14.11 -25.90
C ARG A 69 -10.89 12.94 -26.11
N ARG A 70 -10.22 12.86 -27.27
CA ARG A 70 -9.20 11.82 -27.55
C ARG A 70 -8.08 11.81 -26.52
N ARG A 71 -7.59 12.97 -26.08
CA ARG A 71 -6.56 13.09 -25.03
C ARG A 71 -7.03 12.56 -23.67
N ILE A 72 -8.26 12.87 -23.28
CA ILE A 72 -8.85 12.38 -22.02
C ILE A 72 -8.97 10.86 -22.04
N TYR A 73 -9.55 10.29 -23.11
CA TYR A 73 -9.69 8.84 -23.23
C TYR A 73 -8.34 8.12 -23.27
N ARG A 74 -7.33 8.68 -23.95
CA ARG A 74 -5.97 8.12 -23.94
C ARG A 74 -5.42 8.06 -22.50
N ARG A 75 -5.62 9.11 -21.70
CA ARG A 75 -5.18 9.13 -20.30
C ARG A 75 -5.92 8.11 -19.43
N ILE A 76 -7.23 7.94 -19.63
CA ILE A 76 -8.03 6.95 -18.89
C ILE A 76 -7.64 5.52 -19.28
N SER A 77 -7.34 5.29 -20.56
CA SER A 77 -6.96 3.97 -21.08
C SER A 77 -5.55 3.53 -20.69
N GLN A 78 -4.70 4.44 -20.22
CA GLN A 78 -3.36 4.09 -19.77
C GLN A 78 -3.45 3.46 -18.38
N PRO A 79 -3.02 2.19 -18.20
CA PRO A 79 -2.95 1.60 -16.88
C PRO A 79 -2.02 2.46 -16.03
N ALA A 80 -2.53 2.91 -14.89
CA ALA A 80 -1.78 3.82 -14.05
C ALA A 80 -0.44 3.16 -13.63
N PRO A 81 0.67 3.90 -13.60
CA PRO A 81 2.00 3.32 -13.36
C PRO A 81 2.10 2.60 -12.01
N TRP A 82 1.27 3.00 -11.03
CA TRP A 82 1.19 2.32 -9.74
C TRP A 82 0.61 0.89 -9.80
N TRP A 83 -0.20 0.56 -10.81
CA TRP A 83 -0.68 -0.82 -11.01
C TRP A 83 0.46 -1.77 -11.38
N GLN A 84 1.40 -1.32 -12.22
CA GLN A 84 2.58 -2.11 -12.57
C GLN A 84 3.48 -2.33 -11.35
N VAL A 85 3.70 -1.29 -10.54
CA VAL A 85 4.45 -1.40 -9.28
C VAL A 85 3.76 -2.32 -8.28
N ALA A 86 2.43 -2.25 -8.18
CA ALA A 86 1.65 -3.14 -7.31
C ALA A 86 1.72 -4.61 -7.76
N GLN A 87 1.67 -4.87 -9.08
CA GLN A 87 1.85 -6.22 -9.62
C GLN A 87 3.25 -6.76 -9.34
N LEU A 88 4.31 -5.97 -9.54
CA LEU A 88 5.67 -6.40 -9.18
C LEU A 88 5.80 -6.73 -7.69
N LYS A 89 5.23 -5.91 -6.80
CA LYS A 89 5.25 -6.17 -5.35
C LYS A 89 4.55 -7.47 -4.96
N ARG A 90 3.48 -7.85 -5.66
CA ARG A 90 2.76 -9.12 -5.40
C ARG A 90 3.60 -10.35 -5.71
N TRP A 91 4.46 -10.28 -6.73
CA TRP A 91 5.35 -11.39 -7.10
C TRP A 91 6.66 -11.38 -6.30
N ALA A 92 7.06 -10.22 -5.77
CA ALA A 92 8.28 -10.08 -4.98
C ALA A 92 8.29 -10.98 -3.73
N SER A 93 7.16 -11.11 -3.03
CA SER A 93 7.07 -11.99 -1.85
C SER A 93 7.18 -13.47 -2.22
N ALA A 94 6.56 -13.88 -3.32
CA ALA A 94 6.67 -15.26 -3.82
C ALA A 94 8.11 -15.59 -4.25
N ALA A 95 8.77 -14.67 -4.96
CA ALA A 95 10.16 -14.84 -5.37
C ALA A 95 11.12 -14.90 -4.17
N ALA A 96 10.91 -14.05 -3.15
CA ALA A 96 11.69 -14.09 -1.93
C ALA A 96 11.52 -15.42 -1.17
N GLY A 97 10.29 -15.93 -1.06
CA GLY A 97 10.03 -17.24 -0.46
C GLY A 97 10.74 -18.38 -1.19
N LEU A 98 10.72 -18.37 -2.53
CA LEU A 98 11.39 -19.38 -3.34
C LEU A 98 12.92 -19.35 -3.14
N LEU A 99 13.52 -18.16 -3.05
CA LEU A 99 14.94 -17.98 -2.78
C LEU A 99 15.34 -18.49 -1.39
N VAL A 100 14.55 -18.19 -0.36
CA VAL A 100 14.79 -18.69 1.00
C VAL A 100 14.69 -20.22 1.04
N PHE A 101 13.68 -20.80 0.39
CA PHE A 101 13.49 -22.25 0.35
C PHE A 101 14.63 -22.95 -0.40
N ALA A 102 14.99 -22.45 -1.59
CA ALA A 102 16.11 -22.98 -2.37
C ALA A 102 17.45 -22.84 -1.61
N GLY A 103 17.69 -21.70 -0.97
CA GLY A 103 18.87 -21.47 -0.13
C GLY A 103 18.92 -22.42 1.06
N GLY A 104 17.78 -22.67 1.72
CA GLY A 104 17.68 -23.64 2.81
C GLY A 104 17.97 -25.08 2.37
N LEU A 105 17.47 -25.50 1.20
CA LEU A 105 17.78 -26.82 0.63
C LEU A 105 19.28 -26.97 0.34
N LEU A 106 19.88 -25.97 -0.32
CA LEU A 106 21.32 -25.98 -0.60
C LEU A 106 22.16 -26.00 0.69
N PHE A 107 21.71 -25.28 1.72
CA PHE A 107 22.38 -25.27 3.02
C PHE A 107 22.33 -26.65 3.70
N ILE A 108 21.16 -27.30 3.73
CA ILE A 108 20.99 -28.65 4.29
C ILE A 108 21.85 -29.69 3.54
N GLU A 109 21.92 -29.58 2.21
CA GLU A 109 22.73 -30.49 1.40
C GLU A 109 24.23 -30.25 1.61
N SER A 110 24.66 -29.00 1.75
CA SER A 110 26.05 -28.67 2.08
C SER A 110 26.47 -29.11 3.48
N HIS A 111 25.53 -29.15 4.44
CA HIS A 111 25.77 -29.59 5.81
C HIS A 111 25.57 -31.09 6.04
N HIS A 112 25.02 -31.82 5.05
CA HIS A 112 25.22 -33.26 4.98
C HIS A 112 26.66 -33.54 4.58
N HIS A 113 27.59 -33.38 5.54
CA HIS A 113 28.85 -34.10 5.45
C HIS A 113 28.50 -35.59 5.40
N PRO A 114 28.86 -36.31 4.32
CA PRO A 114 28.76 -37.75 4.34
C PRO A 114 29.55 -38.22 5.55
N GLN A 115 28.88 -38.86 6.51
CA GLN A 115 29.57 -39.59 7.56
C GLN A 115 30.61 -40.46 6.85
N PRO A 116 31.90 -40.38 7.23
CA PRO A 116 32.89 -41.30 6.67
C PRO A 116 32.33 -42.70 6.87
N PRO A 117 32.40 -43.57 5.84
CA PRO A 117 31.89 -44.93 5.97
C PRO A 117 32.48 -45.52 7.24
N ALA A 118 31.60 -45.98 8.15
CA ALA A 118 32.04 -46.60 9.38
C ALA A 118 33.11 -47.63 9.02
N PRO A 119 34.29 -47.61 9.68
CA PRO A 119 35.33 -48.57 9.35
C PRO A 119 34.71 -49.96 9.46
N ALA A 120 34.85 -50.77 8.42
CA ALA A 120 34.40 -52.16 8.46
C ALA A 120 35.10 -52.82 9.64
N ILE A 121 34.37 -53.00 10.74
CA ILE A 121 34.88 -53.63 11.95
C ILE A 121 35.26 -55.05 11.53
N SER A 122 36.56 -55.31 11.50
CA SER A 122 37.06 -56.65 11.21
C SER A 122 36.65 -57.58 12.34
N ASP A 123 36.27 -58.82 12.03
CA ASP A 123 35.95 -59.84 13.05
C ASP A 123 37.09 -59.99 14.08
N ALA A 124 38.34 -59.70 13.69
CA ALA A 124 39.47 -59.67 14.60
C ALA A 124 39.40 -58.54 15.64
N GLN A 125 38.91 -57.35 15.26
CA GLN A 125 38.66 -56.25 16.19
C GLN A 125 37.47 -56.55 17.10
N LEU A 126 36.41 -57.16 16.55
CA LEU A 126 35.25 -57.57 17.34
C LEU A 126 35.64 -58.61 18.40
N ALA A 127 36.44 -59.62 18.03
CA ALA A 127 36.94 -60.63 18.96
C ALA A 127 37.84 -60.02 20.06
N GLN A 128 38.64 -59.01 19.69
CA GLN A 128 39.50 -58.30 20.65
C GLN A 128 38.67 -57.46 21.64
N ASP A 129 37.62 -56.78 21.18
CA ASP A 129 36.73 -56.00 22.05
C ASP A 129 35.91 -56.90 22.99
N VAL A 130 35.42 -58.04 22.51
CA VAL A 130 34.74 -59.04 23.36
C VAL A 130 35.70 -59.62 24.40
N GLY A 131 36.96 -59.89 24.03
CA GLY A 131 38.00 -60.33 24.95
C GLY A 131 38.25 -59.29 26.06
N ARG A 132 38.35 -58.01 25.71
CA ARG A 132 38.50 -56.92 26.67
C ARG A 132 37.33 -56.78 27.62
N MET A 133 36.09 -56.91 27.13
CA MET A 133 34.91 -56.88 27.99
C MET A 133 34.86 -58.04 28.99
N ALA A 134 35.37 -59.21 28.60
CA ALA A 134 35.49 -60.35 29.50
C ALA A 134 36.59 -60.15 30.56
N GLU A 135 37.69 -59.48 30.21
CA GLU A 135 38.79 -59.16 31.12
C GLU A 135 38.44 -58.01 32.10
N ASP A 136 37.71 -56.98 31.65
CA ASP A 136 37.30 -55.82 32.46
C ASP A 136 35.99 -56.05 33.25
N SER A 137 35.54 -57.30 33.42
CA SER A 137 34.31 -57.65 34.14
C SER A 137 34.40 -57.53 35.67
N GLU A 138 35.54 -57.11 36.24
CA GLU A 138 35.60 -56.66 37.64
C GLU A 138 35.28 -55.16 37.71
N PRO A 139 34.05 -54.76 38.12
CA PRO A 139 33.77 -53.35 38.32
C PRO A 139 34.72 -52.80 39.39
N PRO A 140 35.41 -51.68 39.14
CA PRO A 140 36.24 -51.06 40.16
C PRO A 140 35.37 -50.74 41.39
N PRO A 141 35.78 -51.16 42.60
CA PRO A 141 35.00 -50.91 43.81
C PRO A 141 34.88 -49.39 44.03
N THR A 142 33.66 -48.90 43.85
CA THR A 142 33.10 -47.63 44.38
C THR A 142 34.10 -46.52 44.71
N ALA A 143 34.20 -45.53 43.84
CA ALA A 143 34.51 -44.16 44.24
C ALA A 143 33.78 -43.16 43.30
N PRO A 144 33.33 -41.97 43.77
CA PRO A 144 33.49 -41.39 45.11
C PRO A 144 32.18 -40.85 45.73
N LEU A 145 31.89 -41.22 46.99
CA LEU A 145 30.92 -40.52 47.86
C LEU A 145 31.41 -39.11 48.30
N GLN A 146 32.54 -38.63 47.79
CA GLN A 146 33.14 -37.35 48.16
C GLN A 146 32.38 -36.13 47.61
N ALA A 147 31.57 -36.30 46.55
CA ALA A 147 30.76 -35.22 45.99
C ALA A 147 29.53 -34.84 46.86
N LEU A 148 29.26 -35.55 47.95
CA LEU A 148 28.11 -35.31 48.85
C LEU A 148 28.46 -34.48 50.09
N PHE A 149 29.72 -34.10 50.30
CA PHE A 149 30.18 -33.44 51.54
C PHE A 149 31.01 -32.16 51.31
N GLU A 150 31.06 -31.61 50.11
CA GLU A 150 31.59 -30.26 49.87
C GLU A 150 30.43 -29.24 49.90
N GLU A 151 30.25 -28.59 51.06
CA GLU A 151 29.51 -27.33 51.25
C GLU A 151 30.44 -26.12 51.10
#